data_AF-A0A9K3GJW1-F1
#
_entry.id   AF-A0A9K3GJW1-F1
#
_cell.length_a   1.000
_cell.length_b   1.000
_cell.length_c   1.000
_cell.angle_alpha   90.00
_cell.angle_beta   90.00
_cell.angle_gamma   90.00
#
_symmetry.space_group_name_H-M   'P 1'
#
loop_
_entity.id
_entity.type
_entity.pdbx_description
1 polymer ?
#
loop_
_entity_poly.entity_id
_entity_poly.type
_entity_poly.pdbx_seq_one_letter_code
_entity_poly.pdbx_strand_id
1 'polypeptide(L)'
;MKLSLLCVLALLCIAMAARSKVVEIDDSNFGDLKNQDAIVKFFAPWCGHCKTLAPVFREVAEVLDGEDVVVAEVDCTENRSLCSKFEVRGYPTVLFLHNGKKAATYKSQRTTDAIVNWTKQQIA
;
A
#
# COMPACT_ATOMS: atom_id res chain seq x y z
N MET A 1 33.71 -20.91 39.26
CA MET A 1 32.87 -19.71 39.11
C MET A 1 32.49 -19.59 37.64
N LYS A 2 31.29 -20.07 37.27
CA LYS A 2 30.81 -20.08 35.88
C LYS A 2 30.31 -18.68 35.53
N LEU A 3 31.06 -17.96 34.69
CA LEU A 3 30.66 -16.65 34.19
C LEU A 3 29.63 -16.86 33.07
N SER A 4 28.40 -16.46 33.35
CA SER A 4 27.19 -16.73 32.58
C SER A 4 27.25 -16.18 31.15
N LEU A 5 27.26 -17.11 30.20
CA LEU A 5 27.15 -16.94 28.77
C LEU A 5 25.68 -16.64 28.35
N LEU A 6 25.08 -15.57 28.89
CA LEU A 6 23.63 -15.32 28.72
C LEU A 6 23.24 -13.90 28.25
N CYS A 7 24.19 -13.03 27.87
CA CYS A 7 23.87 -11.62 27.55
C CYS A 7 24.20 -11.13 26.13
N VAL A 8 24.67 -11.99 25.21
CA VAL A 8 24.97 -11.58 23.82
C VAL A 8 23.84 -11.95 22.83
N LEU A 9 22.75 -12.57 23.30
CA LEU A 9 21.64 -13.06 22.46
C LEU A 9 20.44 -12.11 22.37
N ALA A 10 20.60 -10.82 22.69
CA ALA A 10 19.48 -9.86 22.76
C ALA A 10 19.69 -8.57 21.94
N LEU A 11 20.47 -8.60 20.85
CA LEU A 11 20.72 -7.42 19.99
C LEU A 11 20.73 -7.68 18.48
N LEU A 12 19.97 -8.67 18.01
CA LEU A 12 19.30 -8.54 16.72
C LEU A 12 17.82 -8.58 17.02
N CYS A 13 17.29 -7.39 17.30
CA CYS A 13 15.87 -7.12 17.26
C CYS A 13 15.32 -7.84 16.03
N ILE A 14 14.45 -8.80 16.31
CA ILE A 14 13.59 -9.46 15.34
C ILE A 14 13.15 -8.40 14.35
N ALA A 15 13.57 -8.52 13.08
CA ALA A 15 12.98 -7.75 12.00
C ALA A 15 11.47 -7.92 12.15
N MET A 16 10.79 -6.85 12.54
CA MET A 16 9.34 -6.85 12.69
C MET A 16 8.80 -7.25 11.33
N ALA A 17 8.29 -8.48 11.21
CA ALA A 17 7.60 -8.92 10.03
C ALA A 17 6.38 -8.00 9.87
N ALA A 18 6.50 -7.00 9.00
CA ALA A 18 5.36 -6.26 8.50
C ALA A 18 4.48 -7.29 7.79
N ARG A 19 3.29 -7.49 8.34
CA ARG A 19 2.33 -8.46 7.84
C ARG A 19 1.81 -7.96 6.49
N SER A 20 1.95 -8.77 5.44
CA SER A 20 1.31 -8.53 4.14
C SER A 20 -0.18 -8.23 4.32
N LYS A 21 -0.52 -6.95 4.27
CA LYS A 21 -1.88 -6.43 4.40
C LYS A 21 -1.94 -5.14 3.60
N VAL A 22 -3.02 -4.97 2.84
CA VAL A 22 -3.37 -3.67 2.27
C VAL A 22 -3.54 -2.69 3.44
N VAL A 23 -2.71 -1.65 3.47
CA VAL A 23 -2.72 -0.63 4.53
C VAL A 23 -3.88 0.32 4.31
N GLU A 24 -4.73 0.49 5.32
CA GLU A 24 -5.81 1.48 5.29
C GLU A 24 -5.23 2.86 5.60
N ILE A 25 -5.46 3.82 4.71
CA ILE A 25 -4.95 5.19 4.80
C ILE A 25 -6.10 6.18 4.92
N ASP A 26 -5.96 7.10 5.87
CA ASP A 26 -6.89 8.19 6.17
C ASP A 26 -6.13 9.51 6.41
N ASP A 27 -6.86 10.56 6.76
CA ASP A 27 -6.26 11.89 7.01
C ASP A 27 -5.25 11.89 8.19
N SER A 28 -5.34 10.95 9.14
CA SER A 28 -4.50 10.88 10.32
C SER A 28 -3.14 10.23 10.06
N ASN A 29 -3.08 9.25 9.15
CA ASN A 29 -1.87 8.46 8.87
C ASN A 29 -1.28 8.69 7.47
N PHE A 30 -1.93 9.48 6.61
CA PHE A 30 -1.41 9.79 5.26
C PHE A 30 0.02 10.38 5.28
N GLY A 31 0.41 11.01 6.38
CA GLY A 31 1.78 11.51 6.60
C GLY A 31 2.87 10.43 6.44
N ASP A 32 2.54 9.17 6.72
CA ASP A 32 3.48 8.03 6.69
C ASP A 32 3.96 7.71 5.27
N LEU A 33 3.19 8.13 4.25
CA LEU A 33 3.52 7.93 2.84
C LEU A 33 4.51 8.98 2.28
N LYS A 34 4.88 10.01 3.05
CA LYS A 34 5.68 11.15 2.54
C LYS A 34 7.12 10.82 2.15
N ASN A 35 7.64 9.66 2.56
CA ASN A 35 9.01 9.21 2.27
C ASN A 35 9.05 7.77 1.72
N GLN A 36 7.93 7.29 1.18
CA GLN A 36 7.78 5.94 0.69
C GLN A 36 7.07 5.96 -0.66
N ASP A 37 7.41 5.01 -1.51
CA ASP A 37 6.61 4.69 -2.67
C ASP A 37 5.37 3.92 -2.24
N ALA A 38 4.23 4.19 -2.88
CA ALA A 38 3.00 3.52 -2.56
C ALA A 38 2.11 3.33 -3.79
N ILE A 39 1.50 2.15 -3.92
CA ILE A 39 0.35 1.94 -4.78
C ILE A 39 -0.93 2.02 -3.95
N VAL A 40 -1.78 3.00 -4.27
CA VAL A 40 -2.96 3.34 -3.46
C VAL A 40 -4.24 3.13 -4.26
N LYS A 41 -5.14 2.31 -3.74
CA LYS A 41 -6.50 2.10 -4.28
C LYS A 41 -7.51 3.00 -3.57
N PHE A 42 -8.04 3.98 -4.28
CA PHE A 42 -9.14 4.82 -3.84
C PHE A 42 -10.48 4.17 -4.23
N PHE A 43 -11.35 3.96 -3.25
CA PHE A 43 -12.59 3.20 -3.46
C PHE A 43 -13.78 3.77 -2.68
N ALA A 44 -14.95 3.18 -2.92
CA ALA A 44 -16.14 3.31 -2.08
C ALA A 44 -16.73 1.91 -1.82
N PRO A 45 -17.27 1.61 -0.64
CA PRO A 45 -17.66 0.24 -0.25
C PRO A 45 -18.87 -0.29 -1.03
N TRP A 46 -19.73 0.60 -1.50
CA TRP A 46 -20.91 0.24 -2.31
C TRP A 46 -20.58 -0.02 -3.79
N CYS A 47 -19.38 0.33 -4.26
CA CYS A 47 -18.99 0.21 -5.66
C CYS A 47 -18.72 -1.26 -6.06
N GLY A 48 -19.48 -1.77 -7.05
CA GLY A 48 -19.36 -3.15 -7.55
C GLY A 48 -17.95 -3.49 -8.06
N HIS A 49 -17.38 -2.64 -8.92
CA HIS A 49 -16.02 -2.83 -9.45
C HIS A 49 -14.94 -2.81 -8.36
N CYS A 50 -15.18 -2.07 -7.28
CA CYS A 50 -14.27 -1.98 -6.15
C CYS A 50 -14.25 -3.28 -5.35
N LYS A 51 -15.44 -3.86 -5.13
CA LYS A 51 -15.59 -5.18 -4.50
C LYS A 51 -14.91 -6.28 -5.31
N THR A 52 -14.99 -6.23 -6.65
CA THR A 52 -14.26 -7.16 -7.53
C THR A 52 -12.74 -6.99 -7.46
N LEU A 53 -12.25 -5.75 -7.38
CA LEU A 53 -10.81 -5.46 -7.31
C LEU A 53 -10.21 -5.76 -5.92
N ALA A 54 -11.00 -5.72 -4.84
CA ALA A 54 -10.51 -5.94 -3.49
C ALA A 54 -9.73 -7.25 -3.27
N PRO A 55 -10.18 -8.44 -3.70
CA PRO A 55 -9.38 -9.67 -3.59
C PRO A 55 -8.07 -9.61 -4.40
N VAL A 56 -8.12 -9.11 -5.64
CA VAL A 56 -6.93 -8.94 -6.49
C VAL A 56 -5.92 -8.01 -5.82
N PHE A 57 -6.37 -6.90 -5.23
CA PHE A 57 -5.50 -5.94 -4.58
C PHE A 57 -4.86 -6.49 -3.29
N ARG A 58 -5.51 -7.46 -2.62
CA ARG A 58 -4.90 -8.21 -1.51
C ARG A 58 -3.79 -9.13 -2.00
N GLU A 59 -4.01 -9.85 -3.09
CA GLU A 59 -2.96 -10.67 -3.72
C GLU A 59 -1.77 -9.80 -4.18
N VAL A 60 -2.01 -8.60 -4.70
CA VAL A 60 -0.95 -7.64 -5.02
C VAL A 60 -0.11 -7.30 -3.79
N ALA A 61 -0.74 -7.09 -2.63
CA ALA A 61 -0.04 -6.83 -1.37
C ALA A 61 0.79 -8.04 -0.90
N GLU A 62 0.32 -9.26 -1.15
CA GLU A 62 1.07 -10.48 -0.84
C GLU A 62 2.28 -10.66 -1.77
N VAL A 63 2.13 -10.38 -3.07
CA VAL A 63 3.21 -10.55 -4.07
C VAL A 63 4.28 -9.46 -3.96
N LEU A 64 3.90 -8.24 -3.57
CA LEU A 64 4.82 -7.13 -3.34
C LEU A 64 5.39 -7.10 -1.90
N ASP A 65 5.10 -8.11 -1.09
CA ASP A 65 5.68 -8.21 0.25
C ASP A 65 7.21 -8.28 0.17
N GLY A 66 7.88 -7.39 0.91
CA GLY A 66 9.34 -7.23 0.89
C GLY A 66 9.89 -6.35 -0.24
N GLU A 67 9.07 -5.86 -1.18
CA GLU A 67 9.46 -4.82 -2.14
C GLU A 67 9.40 -3.43 -1.47
N ASP A 68 10.17 -2.45 -1.99
CA ASP A 68 10.18 -1.08 -1.46
C ASP A 68 8.95 -0.26 -1.94
N VAL A 69 7.75 -0.78 -1.66
CA VAL A 69 6.48 -0.13 -2.01
C VAL A 69 5.37 -0.52 -1.03
N VAL A 70 4.64 0.49 -0.54
CA VAL A 70 3.46 0.27 0.30
C VAL A 70 2.24 -0.01 -0.58
N VAL A 71 1.51 -1.09 -0.28
CA VAL A 71 0.21 -1.36 -0.90
C VAL A 71 -0.90 -0.87 0.03
N ALA A 72 -1.64 0.15 -0.39
CA ALA A 72 -2.60 0.84 0.47
C ALA A 72 -3.96 1.08 -0.18
N GLU A 73 -4.97 1.39 0.63
CA GLU A 73 -6.30 1.76 0.19
C GLU A 73 -6.89 2.92 1.00
N VAL A 74 -7.78 3.67 0.36
CA VAL A 74 -8.49 4.82 0.95
C VAL A 74 -9.97 4.70 0.64
N ASP A 75 -10.80 4.64 1.69
CA ASP A 75 -12.25 4.78 1.55
C ASP A 75 -12.63 6.26 1.39
N CYS A 76 -13.04 6.63 0.18
CA CYS A 76 -13.40 8.01 -0.16
C CYS A 76 -14.77 8.45 0.39
N THR A 77 -15.55 7.53 0.97
CA THR A 77 -16.81 7.90 1.64
C THR A 77 -16.56 8.54 3.01
N GLU A 78 -15.45 8.15 3.65
CA GLU A 78 -14.98 8.68 4.93
C GLU A 78 -13.87 9.74 4.73
N ASN A 79 -13.03 9.59 3.70
CA ASN A 79 -11.85 10.44 3.46
C ASN A 79 -12.00 11.37 2.24
N ARG A 80 -13.09 12.14 2.20
CA ARG A 80 -13.47 12.96 1.03
C ARG A 80 -12.41 13.99 0.64
N SER A 81 -11.82 14.68 1.62
CA SER A 81 -10.80 15.71 1.42
C SER A 81 -9.54 15.11 0.79
N LEU A 82 -9.08 13.97 1.31
CA LEU A 82 -7.94 13.24 0.78
C LEU A 82 -8.17 12.79 -0.67
N CYS A 83 -9.34 12.21 -0.96
CA CYS A 83 -9.66 11.78 -2.32
C CYS A 83 -9.80 12.96 -3.29
N SER A 84 -10.32 14.10 -2.83
CA SER A 84 -10.37 15.34 -3.63
C SER A 84 -8.98 15.87 -3.94
N LYS A 85 -8.05 15.86 -2.97
CA LYS A 85 -6.65 16.25 -3.15
C LYS A 85 -5.93 15.44 -4.24
N PHE A 86 -6.29 14.17 -4.41
CA PHE A 86 -5.76 13.29 -5.46
C PHE A 86 -6.56 13.31 -6.77
N GLU A 87 -7.56 14.18 -6.86
CA GLU A 87 -8.45 14.33 -8.01
C GLU A 87 -9.17 13.02 -8.38
N VAL A 88 -9.57 12.24 -7.37
CA VAL A 88 -10.33 10.99 -7.58
C VAL A 88 -11.74 11.35 -8.02
N ARG A 89 -12.08 11.07 -9.28
CA ARG A 89 -13.39 11.37 -9.89
C ARG A 89 -14.28 10.14 -10.10
N GLY A 90 -13.77 8.95 -9.79
CA GLY A 90 -14.50 7.70 -9.97
C GLY A 90 -13.79 6.53 -9.29
N TYR A 91 -14.51 5.41 -9.15
CA TYR A 91 -14.03 4.27 -8.39
C TYR A 91 -14.07 2.96 -9.19
N PRO A 92 -13.11 2.04 -8.95
CA PRO A 92 -11.88 2.28 -8.21
C PRO A 92 -10.91 3.16 -9.04
N THR A 93 -10.11 3.98 -8.36
CA THR A 93 -8.94 4.65 -8.95
C THR A 93 -7.68 4.12 -8.26
N VAL A 94 -6.69 3.70 -9.04
CA VAL A 94 -5.41 3.21 -8.51
C VAL A 94 -4.30 4.15 -8.95
N LEU A 95 -3.56 4.68 -7.99
CA LEU A 95 -2.47 5.63 -8.21
C LEU A 95 -1.15 5.06 -7.68
N PHE A 96 -0.06 5.43 -8.33
CA PHE A 96 1.27 5.32 -7.74
C PHE A 96 1.66 6.67 -7.16
N LEU A 97 2.04 6.67 -5.89
CA LEU A 97 2.53 7.82 -5.16
C LEU A 97 4.03 7.65 -4.93
N HIS A 98 4.79 8.68 -5.29
CA HIS A 98 6.19 8.81 -4.92
C HIS A 98 6.29 9.90 -3.84
N ASN A 99 6.76 9.54 -2.65
CA ASN A 99 6.89 10.47 -1.53
C ASN A 99 5.60 11.24 -1.22
N GLY A 100 4.47 10.52 -1.19
CA GLY A 100 3.14 11.06 -0.91
C GLY A 100 2.55 11.95 -2.02
N LYS A 101 3.19 12.01 -3.20
CA LYS A 101 2.72 12.78 -4.36
C LYS A 101 2.35 11.84 -5.50
N LYS A 102 1.24 12.14 -6.19
CA LYS A 102 0.81 11.37 -7.36
C LYS A 102 1.87 11.44 -8.46
N ALA A 103 2.44 10.28 -8.80
CA ALA A 103 3.41 10.15 -9.88
C ALA A 103 2.78 9.50 -11.12
N ALA A 104 1.94 8.48 -10.94
CA ALA A 104 1.28 7.81 -12.06
C ALA A 104 -0.15 7.35 -11.73
N THR A 105 -0.95 7.11 -12.77
CA THR A 105 -2.32 6.57 -12.66
C THR A 105 -2.37 5.24 -13.41
N TYR A 106 -2.82 4.19 -12.73
CA TYR A 106 -3.00 2.89 -13.34
C TYR A 106 -4.26 2.86 -14.21
N LYS A 107 -4.13 2.39 -15.46
CA LYS A 107 -5.23 2.35 -16.44
C LYS A 107 -5.35 1.01 -17.19
N SER A 108 -4.64 -0.02 -16.73
CA SER A 108 -4.59 -1.33 -17.40
C SER A 108 -5.53 -2.35 -16.75
N GLN A 109 -5.35 -3.63 -17.10
CA GLN A 109 -6.18 -4.74 -16.65
C GLN A 109 -6.15 -4.91 -15.14
N ARG A 110 -7.28 -5.25 -14.53
CA ARG A 110 -7.40 -5.39 -13.07
C ARG A 110 -7.03 -6.79 -12.59
N THR A 111 -5.88 -7.29 -13.01
CA THR A 111 -5.31 -8.59 -12.59
C THR A 111 -4.07 -8.38 -11.72
N THR A 112 -3.76 -9.37 -10.87
CA THR A 112 -2.63 -9.31 -9.93
C THR A 112 -1.32 -9.06 -10.69
N ASP A 113 -1.02 -9.87 -11.71
CA ASP A 113 0.20 -9.76 -12.52
C ASP A 113 0.33 -8.38 -13.20
N ALA A 114 -0.77 -7.86 -13.76
CA ALA A 114 -0.73 -6.59 -14.47
C ALA A 114 -0.48 -5.40 -13.54
N ILE A 115 -0.99 -5.46 -12.30
CA ILE A 115 -0.76 -4.43 -11.29
C ILE A 115 0.65 -4.55 -10.71
N VAL A 116 1.09 -5.76 -10.36
CA VAL A 116 2.43 -6.04 -9.84
C VAL A 116 3.51 -5.59 -10.82
N ASN A 117 3.43 -6.03 -12.08
CA ASN A 117 4.42 -5.69 -13.10
C ASN A 117 4.49 -4.19 -13.34
N TRP A 118 3.35 -3.51 -13.38
CA TRP A 118 3.31 -2.06 -13.51
C TRP A 118 3.92 -1.36 -12.30
N THR A 119 3.62 -1.82 -11.08
CA THR A 119 4.17 -1.26 -9.84
C THR A 119 5.69 -1.39 -9.80
N LYS A 120 6.22 -2.57 -10.18
CA LYS A 120 7.66 -2.83 -10.27
C LYS A 120 8.37 -1.91 -11.28
N GLN A 121 7.67 -1.44 -12.32
CA GLN A 121 8.22 -0.46 -13.26
C GLN A 121 8.27 0.96 -12.69
N GLN A 122 7.54 1.27 -11.62
CA GLN A 122 7.53 2.60 -11.01
C GLN A 122 8.60 2.77 -9.92
N ILE A 123 8.97 1.69 -9.22
CA ILE A 123 10.00 1.69 -8.16
C ILE A 123 11.44 1.64 -8.70
N ALA A 124 11.60 1.42 -10.02
CA ALA A 124 12.88 1.21 -10.69
C ALA A 124 13.56 2.52 -11.11
#